data_AF-A0A9D2D8B6-F1
#
_entry.id   AF-A0A9D2D8B6-F1
#
_cell.length_a   1.000
_cell.length_b   1.000
_cell.length_c   1.000
_cell.angle_alpha   90.00
_cell.angle_beta   90.00
_cell.angle_gamma   90.00
#
_symmetry.space_group_name_H-M   'P 1'
#
loop_
_entity.id
_entity.type
_entity.pdbx_description
1 polymer ?
#
loop_
_entity_poly.entity_id
_entity_poly.type
_entity_poly.pdbx_seq_one_letter_code
_entity_poly.pdbx_strand_id
1 'polypeptide(L)'
;MEERNLEFDDDGKIKLRKGGALPVGEEGEDGEIVIDIPDLGEEEEDPAAAEERRKAALEQSRKERRTRAEQAFDEAEELFAAGDYDGAGEKYLDSASLNGADWRPWFGVVRVQTRDLTDFSGIYDCEQAYDKAFRRMSAEDRAALAEKYVPSLRARAESCASRQGALTEEDNRRREEERPVIARACRRNLALTVTFLALFVAFAVSGFSLIPFVRSVPDNSILIPCIVCIVLAAALLVVFVAFLMRLFSARTARRRNARAGTTPAGEEARMLAETEELIRSIIDDLQKQ
;
A
#
# COMPACT_ATOMS: atom_id res chain seq x y z
N MET A 1 -23.71 -2.61 25.62
CA MET A 1 -22.41 -2.81 24.95
C MET A 1 -22.00 -1.44 24.46
N GLU A 2 -21.20 -0.74 25.25
CA GLU A 2 -20.65 0.57 24.89
C GLU A 2 -19.16 0.39 24.63
N GLU A 3 -18.77 0.76 23.42
CA GLU A 3 -17.41 0.75 22.89
C GLU A 3 -16.55 1.73 23.68
N ARG A 4 -15.50 1.22 24.34
CA ARG A 4 -14.48 2.07 24.97
C ARG A 4 -13.36 2.31 23.97
N ASN A 5 -13.47 3.44 23.27
CA ASN A 5 -12.38 4.04 22.52
C ASN A 5 -11.24 4.42 23.50
N LEU A 6 -10.12 3.72 23.39
CA LEU A 6 -8.86 4.05 24.05
C LEU A 6 -7.94 4.68 22.99
N GLU A 7 -8.06 5.98 22.81
CA GLU A 7 -7.02 6.80 22.18
C GLU A 7 -5.96 7.12 23.25
N PHE A 8 -4.70 6.76 22.98
CA PHE A 8 -3.56 7.15 23.78
C PHE A 8 -2.96 8.43 23.21
N ASP A 9 -2.95 9.50 24.01
CA ASP A 9 -2.38 10.81 23.67
C ASP A 9 -0.95 10.94 24.22
N ASP A 10 -0.13 11.68 23.49
CA ASP A 10 1.33 11.51 23.33
C ASP A 10 2.19 12.35 24.30
N ASP A 11 1.68 12.63 25.51
CA ASP A 11 2.42 13.34 26.55
C ASP A 11 2.17 12.65 27.89
N GLY A 12 3.12 11.83 28.36
CA GLY A 12 3.03 10.99 29.56
C GLY A 12 2.77 11.72 30.89
N LYS A 13 1.57 12.30 31.06
CA LYS A 13 1.05 12.93 32.27
C LYS A 13 -0.41 12.51 32.48
N ILE A 14 -0.62 11.55 33.37
CA ILE A 14 -1.96 11.20 33.87
C ILE A 14 -2.44 12.34 34.79
N LYS A 15 -3.40 13.14 34.33
CA LYS A 15 -4.15 14.08 35.19
C LYS A 15 -5.46 13.42 35.62
N LEU A 16 -5.52 12.89 36.84
CA LEU A 16 -6.76 12.44 37.46
C LEU A 16 -7.63 13.66 37.81
N ARG A 17 -8.71 13.89 37.06
CA ARG A 17 -9.77 14.81 37.48
C ARG A 17 -10.63 14.12 38.54
N LYS A 18 -10.59 14.66 39.77
CA LYS A 18 -11.55 14.35 40.83
C LYS A 18 -12.90 14.99 40.44
N GLY A 19 -13.81 14.18 39.91
CA GLY A 19 -15.18 14.59 39.55
C GLY A 19 -16.15 13.56 40.09
N GLY A 20 -16.95 13.99 41.07
CA GLY A 20 -17.80 13.12 41.89
C GLY A 20 -19.03 12.59 41.17
N ALA A 21 -19.46 11.42 41.61
CA ALA A 21 -20.83 10.92 41.51
C ALA A 21 -20.99 9.75 42.51
N LEU A 22 -21.38 10.05 43.74
CA LEU A 22 -22.05 9.08 44.62
C LEU A 22 -23.55 9.42 44.60
N PRO A 23 -24.45 8.44 44.45
CA PRO A 23 -25.88 8.67 44.57
C PRO A 23 -26.31 8.87 46.02
N VAL A 24 -27.39 9.62 46.16
CA VAL A 24 -28.03 10.15 47.36
C VAL A 24 -28.78 9.05 48.14
N GLY A 25 -28.58 9.04 49.46
CA GLY A 25 -29.63 8.98 50.49
C GLY A 25 -30.20 7.61 50.90
N GLU A 26 -29.97 7.24 52.16
CA GLU A 26 -31.04 6.95 53.14
C GLU A 26 -30.49 7.07 54.56
N GLU A 27 -31.27 7.72 55.43
CA GLU A 27 -31.01 7.97 56.85
C GLU A 27 -31.23 6.69 57.68
N GLY A 28 -30.43 6.48 58.74
CA GLY A 28 -30.87 5.69 59.90
C GLY A 28 -29.85 4.71 60.50
N GLU A 29 -29.43 5.04 61.73
CA GLU A 29 -29.03 4.16 62.84
C GLU A 29 -27.62 3.52 62.85
N ASP A 30 -26.69 4.26 63.46
CA ASP A 30 -25.86 3.87 64.61
C ASP A 30 -25.54 2.38 64.76
N GLY A 31 -24.54 1.94 64.00
CA GLY A 31 -23.71 0.78 64.31
C GLY A 31 -22.26 1.15 64.07
N GLU A 32 -21.56 1.60 65.11
CA GLU A 32 -20.12 1.85 65.08
C GLU A 32 -19.40 0.52 64.79
N ILE A 33 -19.06 0.26 63.52
CA ILE A 33 -18.13 -0.81 63.17
C ILE A 33 -16.74 -0.24 63.42
N VAL A 34 -16.25 -0.44 64.64
CA VAL A 34 -14.83 -0.26 64.99
C VAL A 34 -14.05 -1.33 64.23
N ILE A 35 -13.57 -0.99 63.04
CA ILE A 35 -12.49 -1.74 62.41
C ILE A 35 -11.21 -1.22 63.08
N ASP A 36 -10.74 -1.95 64.10
CA ASP A 36 -9.39 -1.76 64.64
C ASP A 36 -8.40 -2.04 63.51
N ILE A 37 -7.98 -0.97 62.83
CA ILE A 37 -6.80 -0.99 61.97
C ILE A 37 -5.66 -1.33 62.95
N PRO A 38 -5.00 -2.49 62.82
CA PRO A 38 -3.83 -2.77 63.63
C PRO A 38 -2.86 -1.62 63.41
N ASP A 39 -2.44 -0.99 64.49
CA ASP A 39 -1.39 0.02 64.49
C ASP A 39 -0.11 -0.69 64.03
N LEU A 40 0.02 -0.86 62.72
CA LEU A 40 1.25 -1.24 62.06
C LEU A 40 2.13 -0.03 62.32
N GLY A 41 2.88 -0.09 63.41
CA GLY A 41 3.83 0.93 63.81
C GLY A 41 4.50 1.42 62.54
N GLU A 42 4.30 2.71 62.26
CA GLU A 42 5.04 3.42 61.25
C GLU A 42 6.49 3.34 61.72
N GLU A 43 7.18 2.26 61.34
CA GLU A 43 8.61 2.31 61.19
C GLU A 43 8.81 3.46 60.21
N GLU A 44 9.20 4.62 60.75
CA GLU A 44 9.74 5.75 59.99
C GLU A 44 10.97 5.23 59.25
N GLU A 45 10.77 4.44 58.20
CA GLU A 45 11.75 4.24 57.17
C GLU A 45 12.01 5.62 56.61
N ASP A 46 13.23 6.11 56.85
CA ASP A 46 13.70 7.37 56.31
C ASP A 46 13.28 7.45 54.85
N PRO A 47 12.40 8.40 54.47
CA PRO A 47 11.83 8.45 53.12
C PRO A 47 12.93 8.54 52.05
N ALA A 48 14.11 9.06 52.40
CA ALA A 48 15.29 9.04 51.54
C ALA A 48 15.85 7.61 51.33
N ALA A 49 15.94 6.80 52.38
CA ALA A 49 16.40 5.41 52.30
C ALA A 49 15.41 4.51 51.53
N ALA A 50 14.10 4.72 51.70
CA ALA A 50 13.07 4.04 50.92
C ALA A 50 13.11 4.43 49.43
N GLU A 51 13.36 5.71 49.13
CA GLU A 51 13.53 6.20 47.76
C GLU A 51 14.81 5.65 47.10
N GLU A 52 15.93 5.55 47.82
CA GLU A 52 17.17 4.94 47.33
C GLU A 52 17.01 3.44 47.03
N ARG A 53 16.33 2.68 47.90
CA ARG A 53 16.04 1.26 47.63
C ARG A 53 15.14 1.08 46.40
N ARG A 54 14.15 1.95 46.20
CA ARG A 54 13.33 1.95 44.98
C ARG A 54 14.15 2.26 43.73
N LYS A 55 15.05 3.25 43.79
CA LYS A 55 15.96 3.57 42.68
C LYS A 55 16.89 2.41 42.36
N ALA A 56 17.48 1.77 43.38
CA ALA A 56 18.35 0.61 43.22
C ALA A 56 17.61 -0.60 42.62
N ALA A 57 16.39 -0.90 43.10
CA ALA A 57 15.57 -1.97 42.56
C ALA A 57 15.15 -1.72 41.09
N LEU A 58 14.83 -0.46 40.74
CA LEU A 58 14.55 -0.07 39.36
C LEU A 58 15.80 -0.19 38.46
N GLU A 59 16.97 0.18 38.97
CA GLU A 59 18.22 0.04 38.22
C GLU A 59 18.58 -1.43 38.00
N GLN A 60 18.41 -2.29 39.00
CA GLN A 60 18.62 -3.73 38.89
C GLN A 60 17.64 -4.36 37.89
N SER A 61 16.34 -4.01 37.96
CA SER A 61 15.35 -4.47 37.00
C SER A 61 15.67 -4.02 35.56
N ARG A 62 16.18 -2.78 35.38
CA ARG A 62 16.64 -2.29 34.07
C ARG A 62 17.84 -3.07 33.55
N LYS A 63 18.82 -3.39 34.42
CA LYS A 63 19.98 -4.22 34.06
C LYS A 63 19.55 -5.62 33.64
N GLU A 64 18.68 -6.27 34.42
CA GLU A 64 18.14 -7.60 34.09
C GLU A 64 17.38 -7.60 32.75
N ARG A 65 16.54 -6.58 32.51
CA ARG A 65 15.86 -6.42 31.22
C ARG A 65 16.83 -6.25 30.06
N ARG A 66 17.89 -5.47 30.23
CA ARG A 66 18.94 -5.30 29.20
C ARG A 66 19.65 -6.62 28.92
N THR A 67 20.05 -7.36 29.96
CA THR A 67 20.70 -8.66 29.78
C THR A 67 19.82 -9.67 29.06
N ARG A 68 18.51 -9.70 29.36
CA ARG A 68 17.55 -10.56 28.63
C ARG A 68 17.35 -10.10 27.19
N ALA A 69 17.34 -8.78 26.93
CA ALA A 69 17.25 -8.24 25.59
C ALA A 69 18.49 -8.60 24.74
N GLU A 70 19.69 -8.56 25.33
CA GLU A 70 20.94 -8.98 24.70
C GLU A 70 20.92 -10.48 24.39
N GLN A 71 20.51 -11.33 25.33
CA GLN A 71 20.37 -12.77 25.08
C GLN A 71 19.39 -13.07 23.94
N ALA A 72 18.22 -12.42 23.93
CA ALA A 72 17.25 -12.58 22.84
C ALA A 72 17.79 -12.08 21.49
N PHE A 73 18.64 -11.04 21.50
CA PHE A 73 19.29 -10.53 20.29
C PHE A 73 20.34 -11.52 19.76
N ASP A 74 21.16 -12.09 20.64
CA ASP A 74 22.18 -13.07 20.26
C ASP A 74 21.52 -14.35 19.70
N GLU A 75 20.44 -14.84 20.33
CA GLU A 75 19.62 -15.93 19.79
C GLU A 75 19.06 -15.60 18.39
N ALA A 76 18.63 -14.36 18.17
CA ALA A 76 18.12 -13.92 16.87
C ALA A 76 19.22 -13.94 15.79
N GLU A 77 20.43 -13.47 16.10
CA GLU A 77 21.56 -13.53 15.16
C GLU A 77 21.97 -14.98 14.83
N GLU A 78 21.92 -15.89 15.81
CA GLU A 78 22.18 -17.32 15.60
C GLU A 78 21.14 -17.95 14.64
N LEU A 79 19.85 -17.67 14.87
CA LEU A 79 18.76 -18.13 13.99
C LEU A 79 18.87 -17.51 12.59
N PHE A 80 19.21 -16.23 12.51
CA PHE A 80 19.44 -15.54 11.24
C PHE A 80 20.59 -16.19 10.47
N ALA A 81 21.70 -16.51 11.13
CA ALA A 81 22.84 -17.20 10.53
C ALA A 81 22.50 -18.65 10.11
N ALA A 82 21.59 -19.31 10.84
CA ALA A 82 21.07 -20.63 10.48
C ALA A 82 20.06 -20.61 9.31
N GLY A 83 19.61 -19.42 8.90
CA GLY A 83 18.63 -19.25 7.82
C GLY A 83 17.17 -19.39 8.26
N ASP A 84 16.90 -19.46 9.57
CA ASP A 84 15.54 -19.43 10.12
C ASP A 84 15.09 -17.98 10.30
N TYR A 85 14.57 -17.40 9.22
CA TYR A 85 14.14 -16.01 9.15
C TYR A 85 12.92 -15.73 10.03
N ASP A 86 11.95 -16.64 10.07
CA ASP A 86 10.73 -16.46 10.85
C ASP A 86 11.05 -16.47 12.35
N GLY A 87 11.84 -17.46 12.80
CA GLY A 87 12.30 -17.54 14.18
C GLY A 87 13.19 -16.35 14.59
N ALA A 88 14.09 -15.91 13.71
CA ALA A 88 14.91 -14.73 13.95
C ALA A 88 14.06 -13.46 14.11
N GLY A 89 13.04 -13.29 13.26
CA GLY A 89 12.13 -12.15 13.30
C GLY A 89 11.40 -12.02 14.64
N GLU A 90 10.88 -13.12 15.18
CA GLU A 90 10.25 -13.17 16.50
C GLU A 90 11.22 -12.76 17.61
N LYS A 91 12.44 -13.32 17.59
CA LYS A 91 13.46 -13.03 18.61
C LYS A 91 13.97 -11.58 18.58
N TYR A 92 14.07 -10.98 17.39
CA TYR A 92 14.36 -9.55 17.28
C TYR A 92 13.24 -8.69 17.87
N LEU A 93 11.98 -9.05 17.68
CA LEU A 93 10.84 -8.34 18.27
C LEU A 93 10.79 -8.52 19.79
N ASP A 94 11.10 -9.71 20.30
CA ASP A 94 11.23 -9.96 21.74
C ASP A 94 12.31 -9.09 22.35
N SER A 95 13.50 -9.03 21.73
CA SER A 95 14.59 -8.15 22.16
C SER A 95 14.19 -6.67 22.12
N ALA A 96 13.50 -6.24 21.05
CA ALA A 96 12.99 -4.88 20.91
C ALA A 96 11.93 -4.52 21.97
N SER A 97 11.09 -5.48 22.38
CA SER A 97 10.08 -5.28 23.42
C SER A 97 10.72 -5.08 24.81
N LEU A 98 11.81 -5.79 25.07
CA LEU A 98 12.56 -5.71 26.31
C LEU A 98 13.42 -4.45 26.40
N ASN A 99 14.04 -4.03 25.28
CA ASN A 99 14.89 -2.84 25.20
C ASN A 99 14.66 -2.02 23.90
N GLY A 100 13.52 -1.35 23.79
CA GLY A 100 13.15 -0.58 22.60
C GLY A 100 13.97 0.68 22.31
N ALA A 101 14.99 0.98 23.13
CA ALA A 101 15.93 2.07 22.88
C ALA A 101 17.07 1.65 21.93
N ASP A 102 17.36 0.35 21.82
CA ASP A 102 18.38 -0.17 20.92
C ASP A 102 17.85 -0.21 19.48
N TRP A 103 18.68 0.20 18.52
CA TRP A 103 18.35 0.18 17.09
C TRP A 103 18.58 -1.21 16.47
N ARG A 104 19.50 -1.99 17.02
CA ARG A 104 19.97 -3.26 16.43
C ARG A 104 18.83 -4.28 16.22
N PRO A 105 17.92 -4.51 17.19
CA PRO A 105 16.84 -5.47 16.99
C PRO A 105 15.84 -5.00 15.91
N TRP A 106 15.56 -3.70 15.84
CA TRP A 106 14.70 -3.15 14.78
C TRP A 106 15.31 -3.32 13.38
N PHE A 107 16.63 -3.12 13.25
CA PHE A 107 17.33 -3.36 11.98
C PHE A 107 17.42 -4.86 11.66
N GLY A 108 17.50 -5.74 12.66
CA GLY A 108 17.40 -7.19 12.50
C GLY A 108 16.10 -7.62 11.82
N VAL A 109 14.96 -7.02 12.22
CA VAL A 109 13.67 -7.25 11.54
C VAL A 109 13.72 -6.83 10.07
N VAL A 110 14.34 -5.69 9.75
CA VAL A 110 14.53 -5.26 8.36
C VAL A 110 15.39 -6.27 7.60
N ARG A 111 16.47 -6.78 8.19
CA ARG A 111 17.33 -7.82 7.57
C ARG A 111 16.57 -9.10 7.30
N VAL A 112 15.70 -9.54 8.21
CA VAL A 112 14.85 -10.72 8.03
C VAL A 112 13.92 -10.53 6.82
N GLN A 113 13.16 -9.42 6.81
CA GLN A 113 12.15 -9.17 5.77
C GLN A 113 12.76 -8.87 4.40
N THR A 114 13.97 -8.33 4.37
CA THR A 114 14.69 -8.01 3.14
C THR A 114 15.73 -9.05 2.75
N ARG A 115 15.82 -10.17 3.47
CA ARG A 115 16.88 -11.19 3.31
C ARG A 115 18.27 -10.56 3.21
N ASP A 116 18.61 -9.73 4.20
CA ASP A 116 19.84 -8.94 4.26
C ASP A 116 19.96 -7.90 3.13
N LEU A 117 18.88 -7.17 2.85
CA LEU A 117 18.79 -6.16 1.78
C LEU A 117 19.01 -6.73 0.36
N THR A 118 18.74 -8.03 0.19
CA THR A 118 18.81 -8.71 -1.11
C THR A 118 17.44 -8.97 -1.74
N ASP A 119 16.35 -8.76 -1.03
CA ASP A 119 14.99 -8.84 -1.53
C ASP A 119 14.19 -7.67 -0.96
N PHE A 120 13.38 -7.01 -1.77
CA PHE A 120 12.60 -5.85 -1.34
C PHE A 120 11.09 -6.13 -1.39
N SER A 121 10.69 -7.37 -1.64
CA SER A 121 9.27 -7.75 -1.68
C SER A 121 8.52 -7.46 -0.37
N GLY A 122 9.19 -7.60 0.77
CA GLY A 122 8.63 -7.40 2.12
C GLY A 122 8.95 -6.05 2.76
N ILE A 123 9.50 -5.08 2.00
CA ILE A 123 9.99 -3.82 2.59
C ILE A 123 8.86 -3.01 3.26
N TYR A 124 7.66 -3.04 2.70
CA TYR A 124 6.50 -2.33 3.24
C TYR A 124 6.01 -2.92 4.57
N ASP A 125 6.23 -4.22 4.79
CA ASP A 125 5.86 -4.88 6.05
C ASP A 125 6.82 -4.50 7.20
N CYS A 126 8.00 -3.95 6.89
CA CYS A 126 9.00 -3.52 7.87
C CYS A 126 9.21 -2.01 7.98
N GLU A 127 8.36 -1.17 7.38
CA GLU A 127 8.51 0.30 7.38
C GLU A 127 8.64 0.87 8.80
N GLN A 128 7.82 0.39 9.75
CA GLN A 128 7.90 0.84 11.13
C GLN A 128 9.20 0.42 11.82
N ALA A 129 9.73 -0.77 11.51
CA ALA A 129 10.99 -1.25 12.06
C ALA A 129 12.17 -0.46 11.47
N TYR A 130 12.11 -0.18 10.17
CA TYR A 130 13.06 0.67 9.46
C TYR A 130 13.15 2.06 10.09
N ASP A 131 12.01 2.75 10.23
CA ASP A 131 11.93 4.06 10.86
C ASP A 131 12.49 4.06 12.28
N LYS A 132 12.13 3.04 13.08
CA LYS A 132 12.59 2.93 14.46
C LYS A 132 14.09 2.68 14.56
N ALA A 133 14.67 1.90 13.65
CA ALA A 133 16.11 1.65 13.58
C ALA A 133 16.85 2.94 13.24
N PHE A 134 16.52 3.60 12.13
CA PHE A 134 17.25 4.79 11.66
C PHE A 134 17.11 5.99 12.59
N ARG A 135 15.97 6.18 13.28
CA ARG A 135 15.80 7.24 14.29
C ARG A 135 16.69 7.08 15.52
N ARG A 136 17.06 5.83 15.87
CA ARG A 136 17.84 5.50 17.07
C ARG A 136 19.31 5.24 16.76
N MET A 137 19.66 5.09 15.49
CA MET A 137 21.00 4.76 15.04
C MET A 137 21.92 5.98 15.08
N SER A 138 23.09 5.81 15.70
CA SER A 138 24.14 6.82 15.70
C SER A 138 24.70 7.04 14.29
N ALA A 139 25.37 8.17 14.06
CA ALA A 139 26.03 8.43 12.79
C ALA A 139 27.19 7.45 12.51
N GLU A 140 27.87 7.00 13.57
CA GLU A 140 28.96 6.02 13.48
C GLU A 140 28.45 4.64 13.04
N ASP A 141 27.36 4.18 13.65
CA ASP A 141 26.71 2.92 13.28
C ASP A 141 26.16 2.97 11.85
N ARG A 142 25.56 4.10 11.45
CA ARG A 142 25.12 4.32 10.06
C ARG A 142 26.28 4.21 9.08
N ALA A 143 27.43 4.82 9.38
CA ALA A 143 28.61 4.73 8.54
C ALA A 143 29.14 3.29 8.41
N ALA A 144 29.13 2.52 9.50
CA ALA A 144 29.53 1.11 9.49
C ALA A 144 28.59 0.24 8.63
N LEU A 145 27.28 0.45 8.73
CA LEU A 145 26.31 -0.22 7.85
C LEU A 145 26.45 0.25 6.39
N ALA A 146 26.75 1.53 6.18
CA ALA A 146 26.96 2.08 4.85
C ALA A 146 28.16 1.40 4.17
N GLU A 147 29.28 1.23 4.87
CA GLU A 147 30.45 0.52 4.35
C GLU A 147 30.14 -0.92 3.93
N LYS A 148 29.29 -1.62 4.71
CA LYS A 148 28.88 -3.00 4.43
C LYS A 148 27.90 -3.11 3.25
N TYR A 149 26.87 -2.29 3.20
CA TYR A 149 25.73 -2.49 2.28
C TYR A 149 25.68 -1.53 1.09
N VAL A 150 26.20 -0.30 1.20
CA VAL A 150 26.10 0.67 0.09
C VAL A 150 26.76 0.18 -1.20
N PRO A 151 27.92 -0.50 -1.20
CA PRO A 151 28.51 -1.01 -2.44
C PRO A 151 27.62 -2.00 -3.20
N SER A 152 27.01 -2.96 -2.49
CA SER A 152 26.12 -3.96 -3.10
C SER A 152 24.80 -3.35 -3.53
N LEU A 153 24.25 -2.43 -2.74
CA LEU A 153 23.04 -1.67 -3.07
C LEU A 153 23.24 -0.80 -4.31
N ARG A 154 24.38 -0.10 -4.43
CA ARG A 154 24.70 0.70 -5.63
C ARG A 154 24.81 -0.16 -6.87
N ALA A 155 25.55 -1.27 -6.80
CA ALA A 155 25.66 -2.20 -7.93
C ALA A 155 24.29 -2.73 -8.37
N ARG A 156 23.39 -2.97 -7.41
CA ARG A 156 22.01 -3.40 -7.70
C ARG A 156 21.16 -2.30 -8.29
N ALA A 157 21.24 -1.08 -7.76
CA ALA A 157 20.56 0.09 -8.33
C ALA A 157 20.98 0.33 -9.78
N GLU A 158 22.28 0.24 -10.08
CA GLU A 158 22.81 0.35 -11.44
C GLU A 158 22.31 -0.79 -12.34
N SER A 159 22.26 -2.03 -11.84
CA SER A 159 21.68 -3.15 -12.57
C SER A 159 20.19 -2.96 -12.84
N CYS A 160 19.42 -2.43 -11.89
CA CYS A 160 18.01 -2.11 -12.06
C CYS A 160 17.83 -1.01 -13.11
N ALA A 161 18.59 0.08 -13.02
CA ALA A 161 18.58 1.19 -13.97
C ALA A 161 18.90 0.73 -15.40
N SER A 162 19.92 -0.12 -15.57
CA SER A 162 20.31 -0.67 -16.87
C SER A 162 19.20 -1.53 -17.47
N ARG A 163 18.61 -2.44 -16.68
CA ARG A 163 17.50 -3.30 -17.12
C ARG A 163 16.24 -2.49 -17.42
N GLN A 164 15.94 -1.47 -16.61
CA GLN A 164 14.85 -0.53 -16.83
C GLN A 164 15.03 0.20 -18.16
N GLY A 165 16.23 0.69 -18.46
CA GLY A 165 16.55 1.33 -19.74
C GLY A 165 16.25 0.42 -20.93
N ALA A 166 16.78 -0.81 -20.91
CA ALA A 166 16.53 -1.81 -21.95
C ALA A 166 15.04 -2.15 -22.13
N LEU A 167 14.30 -2.35 -21.03
CA LEU A 167 12.87 -2.65 -21.08
C LEU A 167 12.04 -1.45 -21.55
N THR A 168 12.46 -0.23 -21.23
CA THR A 168 11.81 1.00 -21.71
C THR A 168 12.00 1.15 -23.22
N GLU A 169 13.19 0.84 -23.75
CA GLU A 169 13.43 0.79 -25.19
C GLU A 169 12.59 -0.29 -25.87
N GLU A 170 12.47 -1.47 -25.26
CA GLU A 170 11.61 -2.53 -25.79
C GLU A 170 10.12 -2.14 -25.78
N ASP A 171 9.63 -1.52 -24.70
CA ASP A 171 8.27 -0.98 -24.61
C ASP A 171 8.01 0.05 -25.71
N ASN A 172 8.96 0.97 -25.95
CA ASN A 172 8.88 1.93 -27.05
C ASN A 172 8.84 1.23 -28.41
N ARG A 173 9.72 0.26 -28.66
CA ARG A 173 9.78 -0.50 -29.92
C ARG A 173 8.48 -1.24 -30.20
N ARG A 174 7.97 -2.01 -29.24
CA ARG A 174 6.69 -2.75 -29.38
C ARG A 174 5.54 -1.79 -29.65
N ARG A 175 5.49 -0.66 -28.91
CA ARG A 175 4.46 0.35 -29.15
C ARG A 175 4.56 0.92 -30.55
N GLU A 176 5.76 1.21 -31.05
CA GLU A 176 5.99 1.71 -32.41
C GLU A 176 5.62 0.73 -33.52
N GLU A 177 5.89 -0.55 -33.33
CA GLU A 177 5.50 -1.63 -34.26
C GLU A 177 3.97 -1.77 -34.35
N GLU A 178 3.25 -1.60 -33.24
CA GLU A 178 1.79 -1.71 -33.19
C GLU A 178 1.06 -0.45 -33.71
N ARG A 179 1.67 0.74 -33.59
CA ARG A 179 1.10 2.02 -34.05
C ARG A 179 0.49 1.96 -35.46
N PRO A 180 1.18 1.47 -36.50
CA PRO A 180 0.62 1.44 -37.85
C PRO A 180 -0.59 0.51 -37.95
N VAL A 181 -0.58 -0.64 -37.25
CA VAL A 181 -1.68 -1.61 -37.25
C VAL A 181 -2.91 -0.99 -36.58
N ILE A 182 -2.74 -0.38 -35.41
CA ILE A 182 -3.80 0.28 -34.66
C ILE A 182 -4.36 1.47 -35.45
N ALA A 183 -3.49 2.28 -36.08
CA ALA A 183 -3.91 3.42 -36.90
C ALA A 183 -4.71 2.98 -38.14
N ARG A 184 -4.30 1.90 -38.82
CA ARG A 184 -5.06 1.31 -39.93
C ARG A 184 -6.41 0.78 -39.46
N ALA A 185 -6.45 0.06 -38.34
CA ALA A 185 -7.70 -0.45 -37.76
C ALA A 185 -8.67 0.69 -37.38
N CYS A 186 -8.18 1.76 -36.77
CA CYS A 186 -8.97 2.95 -36.45
C CYS A 186 -9.56 3.60 -37.71
N ARG A 187 -8.73 3.84 -38.73
CA ARG A 187 -9.18 4.47 -39.99
C ARG A 187 -10.21 3.61 -40.71
N ARG A 188 -9.97 2.30 -40.81
CA ARG A 188 -10.90 1.35 -41.43
C ARG A 188 -12.24 1.30 -40.70
N ASN A 189 -12.22 1.14 -39.38
CA ASN A 189 -13.44 1.05 -38.59
C ASN A 189 -14.21 2.38 -38.58
N LEU A 190 -13.51 3.52 -38.61
CA LEU A 190 -14.13 4.84 -38.75
C LEU A 190 -14.84 4.96 -40.10
N ALA A 191 -14.16 4.63 -41.20
CA ALA A 191 -14.74 4.68 -42.54
C ALA A 191 -16.00 3.81 -42.63
N LEU A 192 -15.93 2.55 -42.17
CA LEU A 192 -17.09 1.64 -42.15
C LEU A 192 -18.23 2.18 -41.28
N THR A 193 -17.92 2.70 -40.09
CA THR A 193 -18.93 3.29 -39.19
C THR A 193 -19.65 4.45 -39.87
N VAL A 194 -18.91 5.34 -40.55
CA VAL A 194 -19.49 6.48 -41.29
C VAL A 194 -20.32 6.01 -42.47
N THR A 195 -19.85 5.03 -43.25
CA THR A 195 -20.59 4.48 -44.39
C THR A 195 -21.91 3.83 -43.96
N PHE A 196 -21.89 2.97 -42.93
CA PHE A 196 -23.12 2.32 -42.45
C PHE A 196 -24.07 3.30 -41.76
N LEU A 197 -23.55 4.33 -41.09
CA LEU A 197 -24.38 5.41 -40.55
C LEU A 197 -25.08 6.19 -41.67
N ALA A 198 -24.36 6.55 -42.74
CA ALA A 198 -24.94 7.25 -43.87
C ALA A 198 -26.03 6.42 -44.58
N LEU A 199 -25.78 5.12 -44.79
CA LEU A 199 -26.77 4.20 -45.36
C LEU A 199 -28.00 4.05 -44.44
N PHE A 200 -27.78 3.87 -43.14
CA PHE A 200 -28.87 3.81 -42.15
C PHE A 200 -29.74 5.07 -42.22
N VAL A 201 -29.13 6.26 -42.18
CA VAL A 201 -29.84 7.54 -42.26
C VAL A 201 -30.61 7.67 -43.57
N ALA A 202 -30.01 7.28 -44.70
CA ALA A 202 -30.69 7.32 -46.01
C ALA A 202 -31.96 6.44 -46.01
N PHE A 203 -31.85 5.18 -45.60
CA PHE A 203 -33.00 4.26 -45.57
C PHE A 203 -34.04 4.63 -44.51
N ALA A 204 -33.60 5.14 -43.35
CA ALA A 204 -34.51 5.65 -42.32
C ALA A 204 -35.32 6.84 -42.85
N VAL A 205 -34.65 7.86 -43.42
CA VAL A 205 -35.31 9.04 -43.98
C VAL A 205 -36.27 8.64 -45.11
N SER A 206 -35.87 7.75 -46.02
CA SER A 206 -36.75 7.25 -47.08
C SER A 206 -37.93 6.44 -46.55
N GLY A 207 -37.74 5.63 -45.51
CA GLY A 207 -38.83 4.87 -44.88
C GLY A 207 -39.84 5.81 -44.21
N PHE A 208 -39.36 6.76 -43.40
CA PHE A 208 -40.21 7.72 -42.70
C PHE A 208 -40.93 8.69 -43.64
N SER A 209 -40.32 9.11 -44.75
CA SER A 209 -40.96 10.01 -45.71
C SER A 209 -42.09 9.36 -46.49
N LEU A 210 -42.10 8.02 -46.63
CA LEU A 210 -43.16 7.27 -47.31
C LEU A 210 -44.40 7.03 -46.42
N ILE A 211 -44.26 7.08 -45.09
CA ILE A 211 -45.35 6.79 -44.13
C ILE A 211 -46.63 7.61 -44.40
N PRO A 212 -46.58 8.94 -44.64
CA PRO A 212 -47.77 9.73 -44.91
C PRO A 212 -48.54 9.32 -46.16
N PHE A 213 -47.86 8.70 -47.14
CA PHE A 213 -48.42 8.30 -48.43
C PHE A 213 -48.95 6.86 -48.44
N VAL A 214 -48.76 6.09 -47.36
CA VAL A 214 -49.19 4.68 -47.30
C VAL A 214 -50.70 4.53 -47.45
N ARG A 215 -51.50 5.51 -46.98
CA ARG A 215 -52.97 5.48 -47.08
C ARG A 215 -53.53 6.26 -48.28
N SER A 216 -52.66 6.92 -49.06
CA SER A 216 -53.11 7.77 -50.18
C SER A 216 -53.30 7.01 -51.49
N VAL A 217 -52.79 5.78 -51.60
CA VAL A 217 -52.92 4.93 -52.79
C VAL A 217 -53.68 3.65 -52.40
N PRO A 218 -54.72 3.25 -53.15
CA PRO A 218 -55.53 2.08 -52.83
C PRO A 218 -54.78 0.74 -52.99
N ASP A 219 -53.69 0.72 -53.75
CA ASP A 219 -52.82 -0.43 -53.94
C ASP A 219 -51.62 -0.45 -52.97
N ASN A 220 -51.13 -1.65 -52.63
CA ASN A 220 -49.98 -1.87 -51.74
C ASN A 220 -48.62 -1.39 -52.31
N SER A 221 -48.62 -0.62 -53.39
CA SER A 221 -47.44 -0.16 -54.13
C SER A 221 -46.52 0.75 -53.30
N ILE A 222 -47.05 1.46 -52.30
CA ILE A 222 -46.27 2.32 -51.37
C ILE A 222 -45.98 1.61 -50.03
N LEU A 223 -46.89 0.75 -49.59
CA LEU A 223 -46.75 0.01 -48.33
C LEU A 223 -45.52 -0.93 -48.37
N ILE A 224 -45.37 -1.70 -49.45
CA ILE A 224 -44.26 -2.65 -49.61
C ILE A 224 -42.89 -1.96 -49.53
N PRO A 225 -42.57 -0.91 -50.34
CA PRO A 225 -41.27 -0.24 -50.25
C PRO A 225 -41.04 0.47 -48.91
N CYS A 226 -42.09 0.99 -48.27
CA CYS A 226 -41.97 1.57 -46.93
C CYS A 226 -41.50 0.52 -45.90
N ILE A 227 -42.12 -0.67 -45.88
CA ILE A 227 -41.71 -1.77 -45.00
C ILE A 227 -40.28 -2.21 -45.31
N VAL A 228 -39.92 -2.36 -46.59
CA VAL A 228 -38.57 -2.77 -47.00
C VAL A 228 -37.51 -1.75 -46.52
N CYS A 229 -37.76 -0.45 -46.68
CA CYS A 229 -36.86 0.60 -46.20
C CYS A 229 -36.67 0.56 -44.68
N ILE A 230 -37.75 0.36 -43.91
CA ILE A 230 -37.68 0.30 -42.44
C ILE A 230 -36.94 -0.95 -41.96
N VAL A 231 -37.23 -2.12 -42.55
CA VAL A 231 -36.54 -3.38 -42.22
C VAL A 231 -35.05 -3.28 -42.55
N LEU A 232 -34.70 -2.70 -43.70
CA LEU A 232 -33.29 -2.52 -44.08
C LEU A 232 -32.59 -1.50 -43.18
N ALA A 233 -33.26 -0.43 -42.78
CA ALA A 233 -32.73 0.51 -41.78
C ALA A 233 -32.47 -0.19 -40.44
N ALA A 234 -33.38 -1.03 -39.95
CA ALA A 234 -33.16 -1.81 -38.73
C ALA A 234 -31.95 -2.75 -38.84
N ALA A 235 -31.79 -3.45 -39.98
CA ALA A 235 -30.63 -4.30 -40.23
C ALA A 235 -29.31 -3.49 -40.27
N LEU A 236 -29.31 -2.34 -40.95
CA LEU A 236 -28.15 -1.45 -41.04
C LEU A 236 -27.79 -0.85 -39.68
N LEU A 237 -28.76 -0.59 -38.80
CA LEU A 237 -28.52 -0.12 -37.43
C LEU A 237 -27.72 -1.15 -36.62
N VAL A 238 -28.08 -2.44 -36.71
CA VAL A 238 -27.34 -3.53 -36.03
C VAL A 238 -25.90 -3.58 -36.53
N VAL A 239 -25.69 -3.50 -37.84
CA VAL A 239 -24.35 -3.49 -38.44
C VAL A 239 -23.56 -2.25 -38.01
N PHE A 240 -24.19 -1.07 -38.01
CA PHE A 240 -23.59 0.17 -37.51
C PHE A 240 -23.12 0.03 -36.05
N VAL A 241 -23.96 -0.50 -35.16
CA VAL A 241 -23.62 -0.72 -33.75
C VAL A 241 -22.42 -1.66 -33.61
N ALA A 242 -22.37 -2.75 -34.40
CA ALA A 242 -21.23 -3.67 -34.38
C ALA A 242 -19.91 -2.99 -34.79
N PHE A 243 -19.92 -2.15 -35.83
CA PHE A 243 -18.72 -1.39 -36.24
C PHE A 243 -18.37 -0.27 -35.27
N LEU A 244 -19.35 0.35 -34.64
CA LEU A 244 -19.15 1.35 -33.59
C LEU A 244 -18.41 0.74 -32.39
N MET A 245 -18.83 -0.45 -31.94
CA MET A 245 -18.14 -1.19 -30.88
C MET A 245 -16.69 -1.52 -31.27
N ARG A 246 -16.45 -1.97 -32.50
CA ARG A 246 -15.09 -2.20 -33.03
C ARG A 246 -14.26 -0.93 -33.12
N LEU A 247 -14.88 0.22 -33.40
CA LEU A 247 -14.20 1.52 -33.40
C LEU A 247 -13.80 1.93 -31.97
N PHE A 248 -14.66 1.70 -30.98
CA PHE A 248 -14.33 1.93 -29.58
C PHE A 248 -13.16 1.05 -29.12
N SER A 249 -13.15 -0.24 -29.47
CA SER A 249 -12.02 -1.14 -29.18
C SER A 249 -10.72 -0.66 -29.84
N ALA A 250 -10.76 -0.22 -31.10
CA ALA A 250 -9.58 0.31 -31.78
C ALA A 250 -9.09 1.64 -31.15
N ARG A 251 -10.01 2.52 -30.74
CA ARG A 251 -9.68 3.78 -30.06
C ARG A 251 -9.09 3.55 -28.67
N THR A 252 -9.61 2.59 -27.92
CA THR A 252 -9.06 2.22 -26.61
C THR A 252 -7.66 1.61 -26.75
N ALA A 253 -7.44 0.73 -27.73
CA ALA A 253 -6.09 0.23 -28.07
C ALA A 253 -5.13 1.37 -28.43
N ARG A 254 -5.57 2.34 -29.24
CA ARG A 254 -4.77 3.53 -29.58
C ARG A 254 -4.41 4.37 -28.35
N ARG A 255 -5.36 4.55 -27.43
CA ARG A 255 -5.11 5.27 -26.17
C ARG A 255 -4.14 4.52 -25.25
N ARG A 256 -4.22 3.19 -25.19
CA ARG A 256 -3.28 2.35 -24.43
C ARG A 256 -1.88 2.46 -25.00
N ASN A 257 -1.71 2.25 -26.31
CA ASN A 257 -0.42 2.37 -26.99
C ASN A 257 0.21 3.78 -26.89
N ALA A 258 -0.60 4.83 -26.71
CA ALA A 258 -0.08 6.18 -26.47
C ALA A 258 0.51 6.37 -25.06
N ARG A 259 0.10 5.56 -24.08
CA ARG A 259 0.60 5.61 -22.70
C ARG A 259 1.84 4.70 -22.57
N ALA A 260 2.90 5.25 -21.99
CA ALA A 260 4.07 4.46 -21.59
C ALA A 260 3.69 3.45 -20.50
N GLY A 261 4.40 2.33 -20.43
CA GLY A 261 4.19 1.36 -19.36
C GLY A 261 2.96 0.47 -19.51
N THR A 262 2.38 0.38 -20.72
CA THR A 262 1.16 -0.44 -20.97
C THR A 262 1.45 -1.79 -21.59
N THR A 263 2.71 -2.08 -21.90
CA THR A 263 3.17 -3.41 -22.30
C THR A 263 3.77 -4.14 -21.10
N PRO A 264 3.88 -5.49 -21.13
CA PRO A 264 4.54 -6.24 -20.06
C PRO A 264 5.97 -5.75 -19.76
N ALA A 265 6.72 -5.40 -20.81
CA ALA A 265 8.07 -4.81 -20.65
C ALA A 265 8.03 -3.45 -19.94
N GLY A 266 7.00 -2.64 -20.22
CA GLY A 266 6.78 -1.37 -19.55
C GLY A 266 6.35 -1.52 -18.07
N GLU A 267 5.57 -2.56 -17.74
CA GLU A 267 5.21 -2.89 -16.35
C GLU A 267 6.45 -3.35 -15.56
N GLU A 268 7.26 -4.25 -16.13
CA GLU A 268 8.52 -4.67 -15.53
C GLU A 268 9.51 -3.50 -15.35
N ALA A 269 9.61 -2.60 -16.34
CA ALA A 269 10.42 -1.39 -16.22
C ALA A 269 9.96 -0.50 -15.06
N ARG A 270 8.64 -0.40 -14.82
CA ARG A 270 8.10 0.37 -13.69
C ARG A 270 8.47 -0.27 -12.35
N MET A 271 8.31 -1.59 -12.22
CA MET A 271 8.70 -2.32 -11.00
C MET A 271 10.20 -2.16 -10.68
N LEU A 272 11.05 -2.19 -11.70
CA LEU A 272 12.48 -1.95 -11.54
C LEU A 272 12.80 -0.51 -11.14
N ALA A 273 12.05 0.47 -11.68
CA ALA A 273 12.19 1.88 -11.29
C ALA A 273 11.80 2.09 -9.81
N GLU A 274 10.68 1.52 -9.38
CA GLU A 274 10.22 1.56 -7.98
C GLU A 274 11.27 0.91 -7.05
N THR A 275 11.82 -0.23 -7.46
CA THR A 275 12.89 -0.91 -6.70
C THR A 275 14.18 -0.08 -6.66
N GLU A 276 14.56 0.56 -7.76
CA GLU A 276 15.73 1.44 -7.81
C GLU A 276 15.57 2.66 -6.89
N GLU A 277 14.43 3.33 -6.95
CA GLU A 277 14.12 4.48 -6.08
C GLU A 277 14.19 4.08 -4.61
N LEU A 278 13.65 2.92 -4.26
CA LEU A 278 13.70 2.39 -2.90
C LEU A 278 15.14 2.10 -2.45
N ILE A 279 15.94 1.45 -3.29
CA ILE A 279 17.36 1.20 -3.00
C ILE A 279 18.12 2.51 -2.81
N ARG A 280 17.87 3.52 -3.65
CA ARG A 280 18.50 4.85 -3.54
C ARG A 280 18.09 5.55 -2.25
N SER A 281 16.82 5.49 -1.86
CA SER A 281 16.35 6.02 -0.58
C SER A 281 17.08 5.40 0.61
N ILE A 282 17.27 4.08 0.59
CA ILE A 282 18.02 3.38 1.66
C ILE A 282 19.48 3.80 1.69
N ILE A 283 20.12 3.96 0.52
CA ILE A 283 21.49 4.47 0.43
C ILE A 283 21.57 5.89 1.02
N ASP A 284 20.63 6.76 0.68
CA ASP A 284 20.60 8.14 1.19
C ASP A 284 20.42 8.18 2.70
N ASP A 285 19.55 7.34 3.27
CA ASP A 285 19.37 7.24 4.73
C ASP A 285 20.60 6.70 5.45
N LEU A 286 21.32 5.74 4.86
CA LEU A 286 22.59 5.22 5.39
C LEU A 286 23.72 6.25 5.33
N GLN A 287 23.68 7.17 4.35
CA GLN A 287 24.70 8.20 4.17
C GLN A 287 24.33 9.54 4.82
N LYS A 288 23.15 9.66 5.42
CA LYS A 288 22.67 10.86 6.08
C LYS A 288 23.49 11.15 7.33
N GLN A 289 24.18 12.30 7.34
CA GLN A 289 24.92 12.83 8.49
C GLN A 289 23.97 13.43 9.53
#